data_AF-A0AA88HJ54-F1
#
_entry.id   AF-A0AA88HJ54-F1
#
_cell.length_a   1.000
_cell.length_b   1.000
_cell.length_c   1.000
_cell.angle_alpha   90.00
_cell.angle_beta   90.00
_cell.angle_gamma   90.00
#
_symmetry.space_group_name_H-M   'P 1'
#
loop_
_entity.id
_entity.type
_entity.pdbx_description
1 polymer ?
#
loop_
_entity_poly.entity_id
_entity_poly.type
_entity_poly.pdbx_seq_one_letter_code
_entity_poly.pdbx_strand_id
1 'polypeptide(L)'
;MFEKTFIPFLLKRHCIGEGDPLDESLANHLKSLEHKLDGCHLEILQDYQMQGNTRKPRILVQTAGHVSGAVYFYQRKDLAVDPWPVDKRIYGVCLHPRYGGWFALRGVIVFPDVLVGDVPRPTPVDTLVSDEKKKELLEKYNFNWEDWSFRDVIPVESRYSELQKQYFSTVPAERTSIVERIRSSCAKYS
;
A
#
# COMPACT_ATOMS: atom_id res chain seq x y z
N MET A 1 -4.45 9.28 3.96
CA MET A 1 -5.51 8.25 4.05
C MET A 1 -5.85 7.96 5.50
N PHE A 2 -4.88 7.65 6.36
CA PHE A 2 -5.15 7.27 7.74
C PHE A 2 -5.97 8.31 8.53
N GLU A 3 -5.50 9.56 8.63
CA GLU A 3 -6.15 10.60 9.44
C GLU A 3 -7.43 11.14 8.78
N LYS A 4 -7.44 11.24 7.45
CA LYS A 4 -8.53 11.88 6.69
C LYS A 4 -9.65 10.94 6.31
N THR A 5 -9.42 9.64 6.38
CA THR A 5 -10.34 8.62 5.83
C THR A 5 -10.61 7.55 6.87
N PHE A 6 -9.55 6.89 7.36
CA PHE A 6 -9.68 5.77 8.29
C PHE A 6 -10.16 6.21 9.68
N ILE A 7 -9.56 7.26 10.26
CA ILE A 7 -10.01 7.78 11.57
C ILE A 7 -11.50 8.20 11.52
N PRO A 8 -11.96 9.03 10.56
CA PRO A 8 -13.39 9.35 10.44
C PRO A 8 -14.29 8.11 10.28
N PHE A 9 -13.85 7.08 9.56
CA PHE A 9 -14.58 5.83 9.45
C PHE A 9 -14.74 5.14 10.82
N LEU A 10 -13.65 5.06 11.61
CA LEU A 10 -13.69 4.49 12.96
C LEU A 10 -14.64 5.23 13.90
N LEU A 11 -14.70 6.55 13.79
CA LEU A 11 -15.54 7.41 14.64
C LEU A 11 -17.03 7.30 14.30
N LYS A 12 -17.37 7.11 13.03
CA LYS A 12 -18.77 6.98 12.58
C LYS A 12 -19.37 5.61 12.83
N ARG A 13 -18.54 4.55 12.91
CA ARG A 13 -19.03 3.20 13.17
C ARG A 13 -19.12 2.89 14.64
N HIS A 14 -20.25 2.32 15.07
CA HIS A 14 -20.44 1.81 16.43
C HIS A 14 -19.70 0.49 16.67
N CYS A 15 -19.65 -0.40 15.67
CA CYS A 15 -18.98 -1.70 15.75
C CYS A 15 -18.00 -1.88 14.57
N ILE A 16 -16.88 -2.55 14.82
CA ILE A 16 -16.00 -3.07 13.76
C ILE A 16 -16.39 -4.54 13.56
N GLY A 17 -16.37 -5.02 12.32
CA GLY A 17 -16.61 -6.44 12.05
C GLY A 17 -15.46 -7.33 12.53
N GLU A 18 -15.49 -8.59 12.12
CA GLU A 18 -14.42 -9.56 12.40
C GLU A 18 -13.18 -9.35 11.52
N GLY A 19 -13.26 -8.46 10.52
CA GLY A 19 -12.18 -8.16 9.58
C GLY A 19 -11.22 -7.09 10.08
N ASP A 20 -10.18 -6.83 9.28
CA ASP A 20 -9.29 -5.72 9.57
C ASP A 20 -10.02 -4.37 9.39
N PRO A 21 -9.97 -3.46 10.39
CA PRO A 21 -10.69 -2.19 10.32
C PRO A 21 -10.31 -1.32 9.12
N LEU A 22 -9.04 -1.40 8.68
CA LEU A 22 -8.54 -0.58 7.57
C LEU A 22 -9.08 -1.08 6.24
N ASP A 23 -9.14 -2.40 6.08
CA ASP A 23 -9.71 -3.05 4.91
C ASP A 23 -11.22 -2.78 4.83
N GLU A 24 -11.93 -2.82 5.97
CA GLU A 24 -13.35 -2.43 6.05
C GLU A 24 -13.57 -0.96 5.68
N SER A 25 -12.71 -0.07 6.18
CA SER A 25 -12.75 1.35 5.82
C SER A 25 -12.58 1.54 4.31
N LEU A 26 -11.61 0.86 3.71
CA LEU A 26 -11.36 0.94 2.28
C LEU A 26 -12.53 0.37 1.48
N ALA A 27 -13.07 -0.79 1.88
CA ALA A 27 -14.22 -1.42 1.24
C ALA A 27 -15.45 -0.49 1.25
N ASN A 28 -15.67 0.27 2.33
CA ASN A 28 -16.75 1.26 2.37
C ASN A 28 -16.59 2.35 1.29
N HIS A 29 -15.36 2.87 1.12
CA HIS A 29 -15.07 3.86 0.09
C HIS A 29 -15.23 3.30 -1.32
N LEU A 30 -14.83 2.05 -1.55
CA LEU A 30 -14.97 1.37 -2.83
C LEU A 30 -16.45 1.12 -3.17
N LYS A 31 -17.29 0.73 -2.20
CA LYS A 31 -18.75 0.64 -2.40
C LYS A 31 -19.37 1.98 -2.77
N SER A 32 -18.91 3.07 -2.17
CA SER A 32 -19.37 4.41 -2.55
C SER A 32 -18.94 4.78 -3.97
N LEU A 33 -17.78 4.30 -4.43
CA LEU A 33 -17.33 4.47 -5.80
C LEU A 33 -18.20 3.68 -6.78
N GLU A 34 -18.49 2.41 -6.48
CA GLU A 34 -19.39 1.58 -7.29
C GLU A 34 -20.76 2.24 -7.47
N HIS A 35 -21.35 2.78 -6.39
CA HIS A 35 -22.63 3.47 -6.47
C HIS A 35 -22.58 4.76 -7.33
N LYS A 36 -21.45 5.48 -7.33
CA LYS A 36 -21.29 6.69 -8.16
C LYS A 36 -21.05 6.39 -9.63
N LEU A 37 -20.53 5.21 -9.92
CA LEU A 37 -20.27 4.70 -11.26
C LEU A 37 -21.35 3.68 -11.66
N ASP A 38 -22.57 3.86 -11.15
CA ASP A 38 -23.70 3.00 -11.47
C ASP A 38 -23.92 2.95 -12.99
N GLY A 39 -24.09 1.73 -13.51
CA GLY A 39 -24.13 1.47 -14.95
C GLY A 39 -22.78 1.15 -15.62
N CYS A 40 -21.64 1.32 -14.94
CA CYS A 40 -20.36 0.81 -15.40
C CYS A 40 -20.08 -0.58 -14.82
N HIS A 41 -19.66 -1.53 -15.66
CA HIS A 41 -19.10 -2.79 -15.16
C HIS A 41 -17.71 -2.53 -14.57
N LEU A 42 -17.57 -2.79 -13.27
CA LEU A 42 -16.32 -2.63 -12.52
C LEU A 42 -15.87 -3.95 -11.93
N GLU A 43 -14.57 -4.23 -11.99
CA GLU A 43 -13.92 -5.25 -11.16
C GLU A 43 -12.90 -4.59 -10.23
N ILE A 44 -13.07 -4.79 -8.92
CA ILE A 44 -12.18 -4.22 -7.90
C ILE A 44 -11.32 -5.34 -7.28
N LEU A 45 -10.02 -5.26 -7.51
CA LEU A 45 -9.02 -6.22 -7.03
C LEU A 45 -8.14 -5.57 -5.96
N GLN A 46 -8.40 -5.87 -4.69
CA GLN A 46 -7.63 -5.32 -3.57
C GLN A 46 -6.35 -6.12 -3.31
N ASP A 47 -5.36 -5.46 -2.69
CA ASP A 47 -4.01 -5.99 -2.44
C ASP A 47 -3.99 -7.26 -1.58
N TYR A 48 -4.96 -7.41 -0.68
CA TYR A 48 -5.07 -8.57 0.22
C TYR A 48 -5.84 -9.75 -0.39
N GLN A 49 -6.49 -9.61 -1.55
CA GLN A 49 -7.32 -10.67 -2.10
C GLN A 49 -6.46 -11.82 -2.67
N MET A 50 -6.79 -13.05 -2.25
CA MET A 50 -6.09 -14.27 -2.65
C MET A 50 -7.02 -15.22 -3.42
N GLN A 51 -6.45 -16.03 -4.30
CA GLN A 51 -7.15 -17.16 -4.93
C GLN A 51 -7.40 -18.27 -3.90
N GLY A 52 -8.63 -18.78 -3.83
CA GLY A 52 -9.07 -19.72 -2.79
C GLY A 52 -8.21 -20.98 -2.65
N ASN A 53 -7.82 -21.61 -3.76
CA ASN A 53 -7.15 -22.92 -3.72
C ASN A 53 -5.62 -22.83 -3.65
N THR A 54 -5.03 -21.73 -4.13
CA THR A 54 -3.57 -21.63 -4.33
C THR A 54 -2.91 -20.61 -3.41
N ARG A 55 -3.70 -19.82 -2.67
CA ARG A 55 -3.26 -18.64 -1.89
C ARG A 55 -2.39 -17.66 -2.70
N LYS A 56 -2.51 -17.69 -4.03
CA LYS A 56 -1.83 -16.73 -4.91
C LYS A 56 -2.58 -15.39 -4.86
N PRO A 57 -1.89 -14.24 -4.82
CA PRO A 57 -2.54 -12.94 -4.95
C PRO A 57 -3.37 -12.89 -6.24
N ARG A 58 -4.59 -12.32 -6.17
CA ARG A 58 -5.39 -12.08 -7.37
C ARG A 58 -4.77 -11.02 -8.29
N ILE A 59 -3.98 -10.12 -7.72
CA ILE A 59 -3.30 -9.04 -8.44
C ILE A 59 -1.91 -8.78 -7.84
N LEU A 60 -0.94 -8.48 -8.71
CA LEU A 60 0.39 -8.02 -8.30
C LEU A 60 0.40 -6.49 -8.28
N VAL A 61 -0.03 -5.90 -7.16
CA VAL A 61 -0.22 -4.45 -7.07
C VAL A 61 1.05 -3.65 -7.31
N GLN A 62 2.22 -4.15 -6.91
CA GLN A 62 3.52 -3.51 -7.18
C GLN A 62 3.80 -3.36 -8.67
N THR A 63 3.53 -4.42 -9.45
CA THR A 63 3.65 -4.39 -10.91
C THR A 63 2.62 -3.43 -11.50
N ALA A 64 1.37 -3.46 -11.04
CA ALA A 64 0.33 -2.54 -11.49
C ALA A 64 0.70 -1.06 -11.22
N GLY A 65 1.25 -0.77 -10.04
CA GLY A 65 1.74 0.56 -9.68
C GLY A 65 2.95 1.02 -10.52
N HIS A 66 3.78 0.08 -10.96
CA HIS A 66 4.91 0.36 -11.85
C HIS A 66 4.46 0.73 -13.25
N VAL A 67 3.63 -0.11 -13.87
CA VAL A 67 3.18 0.12 -15.26
C VAL A 67 2.19 1.29 -15.39
N SER A 68 1.58 1.73 -14.29
CA SER A 68 0.78 2.96 -14.25
C SER A 68 1.63 4.23 -14.10
N GLY A 69 2.95 4.10 -13.93
CA GLY A 69 3.87 5.21 -13.71
C GLY A 69 3.80 5.82 -12.31
N ALA A 70 2.98 5.29 -11.40
CA ALA A 70 2.78 5.86 -10.07
C ALA A 70 4.02 5.70 -9.16
N VAL A 71 4.71 4.56 -9.28
CA VAL A 71 5.84 4.19 -8.43
C VAL A 71 6.86 3.37 -9.19
N TYR A 72 8.14 3.50 -8.88
CA TYR A 72 9.14 2.57 -9.42
C TYR A 72 9.15 1.28 -8.56
N PHE A 73 9.27 0.10 -9.18
CA PHE A 73 9.25 -1.19 -8.49
C PHE A 73 10.63 -1.83 -8.59
N TYR A 74 11.44 -1.59 -7.56
CA TYR A 74 12.81 -2.08 -7.48
C TYR A 74 12.83 -3.56 -7.13
N GLN A 75 13.56 -4.33 -7.91
CA GLN A 75 13.70 -5.77 -7.83
C GLN A 75 15.17 -6.17 -7.87
N ARG A 76 15.46 -7.40 -7.46
CA ARG A 76 16.80 -7.99 -7.52
C ARG A 76 17.46 -7.86 -8.91
N LYS A 77 16.66 -7.95 -9.98
CA LYS A 77 17.11 -7.83 -11.38
C LYS A 77 17.48 -6.40 -11.82
N ASP A 78 17.18 -5.38 -11.00
CA ASP A 78 17.46 -3.98 -11.33
C ASP A 78 18.86 -3.53 -10.91
N LEU A 79 19.63 -4.44 -10.29
CA LEU A 79 21.06 -4.29 -10.03
C LEU A 79 21.86 -4.95 -11.15
N ALA A 80 22.93 -4.31 -11.59
CA ALA A 80 23.84 -4.85 -12.60
C ALA A 80 24.62 -6.06 -12.08
N VAL A 81 24.99 -6.04 -10.79
CA VAL A 81 25.64 -7.17 -10.10
C VAL A 81 24.79 -7.56 -8.90
N ASP A 82 24.34 -8.80 -8.90
CA ASP A 82 23.54 -9.37 -7.83
C ASP A 82 24.41 -9.68 -6.59
N PRO A 83 24.23 -8.95 -5.47
CA PRO A 83 25.09 -9.09 -4.31
C PRO A 83 24.67 -10.24 -3.37
N TRP A 84 23.54 -10.90 -3.63
CA TRP A 84 22.99 -11.91 -2.74
C TRP A 84 23.22 -13.34 -3.25
N PRO A 85 23.28 -14.34 -2.35
CA PRO A 85 23.30 -15.75 -2.74
C PRO A 85 22.12 -16.12 -3.66
N VAL A 86 22.34 -17.05 -4.60
CA VAL A 86 21.32 -17.47 -5.58
C VAL A 86 20.06 -18.01 -4.92
N ASP A 87 20.21 -18.72 -3.80
CA ASP A 87 19.14 -19.31 -3.00
C ASP A 87 18.45 -18.32 -2.05
N LYS A 88 19.03 -17.13 -1.83
CA LYS A 88 18.43 -16.10 -0.97
C LYS A 88 17.29 -15.41 -1.69
N ARG A 89 16.06 -15.60 -1.22
CA ARG A 89 14.91 -14.84 -1.74
C ARG A 89 14.98 -13.37 -1.30
N ILE A 90 14.90 -12.47 -2.28
CA ILE A 90 14.85 -11.01 -2.08
C ILE A 90 13.56 -10.50 -2.71
N TYR A 91 12.67 -9.97 -1.88
CA TYR A 91 11.42 -9.38 -2.32
C TYR A 91 11.66 -7.96 -2.84
N GLY A 92 11.02 -7.63 -3.96
CA GLY A 92 11.03 -6.27 -4.49
C GLY A 92 10.16 -5.33 -3.68
N VAL A 93 10.42 -4.03 -3.82
CA VAL A 93 9.68 -2.97 -3.12
C VAL A 93 9.46 -1.77 -4.04
N CYS A 94 8.29 -1.15 -3.90
CA CYS A 94 7.99 0.08 -4.64
C CYS A 94 8.42 1.32 -3.86
N LEU A 95 8.91 2.32 -4.58
CA LEU A 95 9.20 3.64 -4.04
C LEU A 95 8.39 4.70 -4.80
N HIS A 96 7.68 5.54 -4.06
CA HIS A 96 6.97 6.69 -4.61
C HIS A 96 7.91 7.90 -4.68
N PRO A 97 7.96 8.65 -5.78
CA PRO A 97 8.94 9.72 -5.97
C PRO A 97 8.85 10.86 -4.94
N ARG A 98 7.67 11.05 -4.33
CA ARG A 98 7.43 12.11 -3.33
C ARG A 98 7.36 11.61 -1.88
N TYR A 99 7.05 10.33 -1.69
CA TYR A 99 6.71 9.77 -0.37
C TYR A 99 7.66 8.63 0.02
N GLY A 100 8.64 8.30 -0.80
CA GLY A 100 9.51 7.16 -0.54
C GLY A 100 8.68 5.89 -0.39
N GLY A 101 8.88 5.17 0.72
CA GLY A 101 8.07 4.02 1.09
C GLY A 101 6.86 4.36 1.99
N TRP A 102 6.57 5.62 2.28
CA TRP A 102 5.47 6.06 3.16
C TRP A 102 4.10 6.04 2.47
N PHE A 103 3.79 4.92 1.82
CA PHE A 103 2.51 4.67 1.18
C PHE A 103 2.21 3.16 1.16
N ALA A 104 1.02 2.80 0.66
CA ALA A 104 0.66 1.44 0.34
C ALA A 104 -0.22 1.43 -0.93
N LEU A 105 -0.02 0.46 -1.79
CA LEU A 105 -0.89 0.19 -2.94
C LEU A 105 -2.10 -0.60 -2.44
N ARG A 106 -3.31 -0.15 -2.76
CA ARG A 106 -4.56 -0.69 -2.19
C ARG A 106 -5.37 -1.58 -3.12
N GLY A 107 -5.02 -1.60 -4.40
CA GLY A 107 -5.71 -2.41 -5.39
C GLY A 107 -5.71 -1.78 -6.76
N VAL A 108 -6.48 -2.42 -7.64
CA VAL A 108 -6.72 -2.02 -9.02
C VAL A 108 -8.23 -2.01 -9.26
N ILE A 109 -8.69 -1.04 -10.04
CA ILE A 109 -10.07 -0.99 -10.55
C ILE A 109 -9.96 -1.22 -12.05
N VAL A 110 -10.65 -2.25 -12.53
CA VAL A 110 -10.70 -2.62 -13.94
C VAL A 110 -12.08 -2.28 -14.48
N PHE A 111 -12.11 -1.74 -15.70
CA PHE A 111 -13.32 -1.45 -16.46
C PHE A 111 -13.34 -2.39 -17.67
N PRO A 112 -13.92 -3.60 -17.58
CA PRO A 112 -13.79 -4.61 -18.62
C PRO A 112 -14.37 -4.16 -19.98
N ASP A 113 -15.39 -3.32 -19.93
CA ASP A 113 -16.13 -2.85 -21.12
C ASP A 113 -15.51 -1.58 -21.74
N VAL A 114 -14.39 -1.08 -21.18
CA VAL A 114 -13.73 0.15 -21.64
C VAL A 114 -12.39 -0.18 -22.27
N LEU A 115 -12.28 0.03 -23.59
CA LEU A 115 -11.04 -0.09 -24.33
C LEU A 115 -10.41 1.27 -24.56
N VAL A 116 -9.14 1.41 -24.18
CA VAL A 116 -8.37 2.64 -24.34
C VAL A 116 -7.14 2.38 -25.21
N GLY A 117 -7.18 2.84 -26.47
CA GLY A 117 -6.08 2.68 -27.44
C GLY A 117 -4.94 3.68 -27.21
N ASP A 118 -5.29 4.96 -27.08
CA ASP A 118 -4.33 6.08 -27.15
C ASP A 118 -4.03 6.72 -25.79
N VAL A 119 -4.30 6.02 -24.67
CA VAL A 119 -3.97 6.55 -23.34
C VAL A 119 -2.46 6.55 -23.15
N PRO A 120 -1.84 7.71 -22.83
CA PRO A 120 -0.42 7.79 -22.56
C PRO A 120 0.00 6.83 -21.46
N ARG A 121 1.09 6.10 -21.70
CA ARG A 121 1.67 5.16 -20.73
C ARG A 121 2.88 5.82 -20.06
N PRO A 122 2.71 6.47 -18.90
CA PRO A 122 3.83 7.12 -18.23
C PRO A 122 4.86 6.06 -17.78
N THR A 123 6.13 6.41 -17.92
CA THR A 123 7.21 5.61 -17.33
C THR A 123 7.38 6.03 -15.87
N PRO A 124 7.45 5.10 -14.91
CA PRO A 124 7.69 5.43 -13.51
C PRO A 124 9.07 6.09 -13.34
N VAL A 125 9.14 7.07 -12.43
CA VAL A 125 10.38 7.80 -12.16
C VAL A 125 11.35 6.91 -11.38
N ASP A 126 12.48 6.55 -11.98
CA ASP A 126 13.61 5.94 -11.25
C ASP A 126 14.30 7.02 -10.40
N THR A 127 14.07 6.96 -9.09
CA THR A 127 14.66 7.88 -8.12
C THR A 127 15.99 7.38 -7.56
N LEU A 128 16.34 6.10 -7.76
CA LEU A 128 17.55 5.48 -7.22
C LEU A 128 18.45 5.04 -8.36
N VAL A 129 19.17 6.01 -8.92
CA VAL A 129 20.01 5.80 -10.10
C VAL A 129 21.18 4.84 -9.83
N SER A 130 21.72 4.80 -8.60
CA SER A 130 22.86 3.95 -8.27
C SER A 130 22.46 2.57 -7.70
N ASP A 131 23.23 1.56 -8.07
CA ASP A 131 23.07 0.19 -7.58
C ASP A 131 23.27 0.09 -6.07
N GLU A 132 24.15 0.90 -5.49
CA GLU A 132 24.33 0.99 -4.04
C GLU A 132 23.03 1.39 -3.33
N LYS A 133 22.28 2.33 -3.91
CA LYS A 133 21.00 2.79 -3.34
C LYS A 133 19.88 1.79 -3.54
N LYS A 134 19.82 1.14 -4.71
CA LYS A 134 18.88 0.03 -4.95
C LYS A 134 19.14 -1.12 -3.99
N LYS A 135 20.40 -1.47 -3.76
CA LYS A 135 20.83 -2.46 -2.78
C LYS A 135 20.41 -2.04 -1.37
N GLU A 136 20.73 -0.82 -0.95
CA GLU A 136 20.35 -0.29 0.37
C GLU A 136 18.83 -0.40 0.61
N LEU A 137 18.02 0.00 -0.37
CA LEU A 137 16.56 -0.12 -0.30
C LEU A 137 16.11 -1.58 -0.12
N LEU A 138 16.63 -2.49 -0.94
CA LEU A 138 16.23 -3.90 -0.90
C LEU A 138 16.70 -4.57 0.39
N GLU A 139 17.89 -4.26 0.91
CA GLU A 139 18.38 -4.79 2.18
C GLU A 139 17.52 -4.29 3.35
N LYS A 140 17.28 -2.97 3.43
CA LYS A 140 16.43 -2.40 4.48
C LYS A 140 15.01 -2.97 4.45
N TYR A 141 14.43 -3.14 3.25
CA TYR A 141 13.10 -3.72 3.12
C TYR A 141 13.05 -5.20 3.50
N ASN A 142 14.07 -5.99 3.15
CA ASN A 142 14.03 -7.44 3.39
C ASN A 142 14.50 -7.82 4.80
N PHE A 143 15.36 -7.02 5.43
CA PHE A 143 16.02 -7.37 6.69
C PHE A 143 15.69 -6.44 7.86
N ASN A 144 15.17 -5.24 7.59
CA ASN A 144 14.95 -4.20 8.62
C ASN A 144 13.60 -3.47 8.46
N TRP A 145 12.59 -4.06 7.80
CA TRP A 145 11.36 -3.34 7.48
C TRP A 145 10.60 -2.76 8.68
N GLU A 146 10.75 -3.37 9.86
CA GLU A 146 10.09 -2.96 11.11
C GLU A 146 10.60 -1.61 11.66
N ASP A 147 11.82 -1.21 11.30
CA ASP A 147 12.41 0.07 11.73
C ASP A 147 11.98 1.26 10.84
N TRP A 148 11.20 1.00 9.80
CA TRP A 148 10.68 1.97 8.82
C TRP A 148 11.73 2.63 7.91
N SER A 149 13.02 2.38 8.12
CA SER A 149 14.13 3.10 7.46
C SER A 149 14.17 2.92 5.94
N PHE A 150 13.66 1.79 5.41
CA PHE A 150 13.55 1.58 3.96
C PHE A 150 12.65 2.62 3.28
N ARG A 151 11.75 3.26 4.03
CA ARG A 151 10.80 4.25 3.51
C ARG A 151 11.44 5.61 3.26
N ASP A 152 12.62 5.86 3.84
CA ASP A 152 13.35 7.14 3.82
C ASP A 152 14.68 7.06 3.02
N VAL A 153 14.81 6.11 2.09
CA VAL A 153 16.01 6.02 1.21
C VAL A 153 16.17 7.21 0.26
N ILE A 154 15.11 8.02 0.11
CA ILE A 154 15.09 9.32 -0.56
C ILE A 154 14.50 10.38 0.38
N PRO A 155 14.74 11.68 0.14
CA PRO A 155 13.96 12.74 0.80
C PRO A 155 12.47 12.60 0.50
N VAL A 156 11.62 12.72 1.53
CA VAL A 156 10.16 12.55 1.42
C VAL A 156 9.43 13.81 1.89
N GLU A 157 8.32 14.13 1.23
CA GLU A 157 7.47 15.27 1.58
C GLU A 157 6.68 15.05 2.87
N SER A 158 6.30 13.81 3.14
CA SER A 158 5.47 13.45 4.29
C SER A 158 5.70 12.00 4.71
N ARG A 159 5.52 11.74 5.99
CA ARG A 159 5.64 10.42 6.63
C ARG A 159 4.31 10.06 7.27
N TYR A 160 4.16 8.80 7.63
CA TYR A 160 3.08 8.40 8.53
C TYR A 160 3.23 9.11 9.87
N SER A 161 2.11 9.54 10.45
CA SER A 161 2.10 10.08 11.81
C SER A 161 2.53 9.02 12.82
N GLU A 162 2.94 9.43 14.02
CA GLU A 162 3.27 8.47 15.09
C GLU A 162 2.07 7.57 15.45
N LEU A 163 0.85 8.11 15.39
CA LEU A 163 -0.36 7.30 15.59
C LEU A 163 -0.54 6.25 14.49
N GLN A 164 -0.31 6.63 13.22
CA GLN A 164 -0.40 5.71 12.09
C GLN A 164 0.70 4.64 12.15
N LYS A 165 1.94 5.00 12.51
CA LYS A 165 3.04 4.05 12.74
C LYS A 165 2.67 3.07 13.85
N GLN A 166 2.19 3.57 14.98
CA GLN A 166 1.77 2.72 16.09
C GLN A 166 0.67 1.74 15.66
N TYR A 167 -0.33 2.20 14.91
CA TYR A 167 -1.39 1.33 14.38
C TYR A 167 -0.86 0.20 13.51
N PHE A 168 0.07 0.50 12.60
CA PHE A 168 0.63 -0.51 11.71
C PHE A 168 1.64 -1.44 12.39
N SER A 169 2.33 -0.97 13.44
CA SER A 169 3.17 -1.81 14.30
C SER A 169 2.35 -2.72 15.22
N THR A 170 1.09 -2.38 15.51
CA THR A 170 0.19 -3.24 16.28
C THR A 170 -0.27 -4.43 15.44
N VAL A 171 -0.03 -5.64 15.96
CA VAL A 171 -0.49 -6.88 15.34
C VAL A 171 -2.02 -6.92 15.26
N PRO A 172 -2.63 -7.54 14.22
CA PRO A 172 -4.06 -7.50 14.00
C PRO A 172 -4.92 -7.86 15.23
N ALA A 173 -4.52 -8.88 16.00
CA ALA A 173 -5.24 -9.33 17.20
C ALA A 173 -5.31 -8.27 18.32
N GLU A 174 -4.37 -7.32 18.34
CA GLU A 174 -4.29 -6.27 19.37
C GLU A 174 -4.86 -4.94 18.88
N ARG A 175 -5.30 -4.85 17.62
CA ARG A 175 -5.77 -3.59 17.00
C ARG A 175 -7.03 -3.03 17.66
N THR A 176 -7.83 -3.84 18.35
CA THR A 176 -9.01 -3.36 19.08
C THR A 176 -8.64 -2.28 20.10
N SER A 177 -7.57 -2.48 20.86
CA SER A 177 -7.13 -1.55 21.90
C SER A 177 -6.75 -0.18 21.34
N ILE A 178 -6.03 -0.14 20.21
CA ILE A 178 -5.64 1.12 19.59
C ILE A 178 -6.82 1.81 18.93
N VAL A 179 -7.74 1.07 18.33
CA VAL A 179 -9.00 1.61 17.78
C VAL A 179 -9.81 2.29 18.89
N GLU A 180 -10.00 1.62 20.02
CA GLU A 180 -10.76 2.18 21.15
C GLU A 180 -10.10 3.46 21.65
N ARG A 181 -8.77 3.46 21.79
CA ARG A 181 -8.01 4.66 22.14
C ARG A 181 -8.21 5.80 21.14
N ILE A 182 -8.18 5.53 19.83
CA ILE A 182 -8.45 6.53 18.79
C ILE A 182 -9.85 7.13 18.97
N ARG A 183 -10.86 6.28 19.18
CA ARG A 183 -12.24 6.72 19.41
C ARG A 183 -12.37 7.61 20.65
N SER A 184 -11.78 7.21 21.77
CA SER A 184 -11.83 7.97 23.02
C SER A 184 -11.07 9.29 22.95
N SER A 185 -9.94 9.35 22.24
CA SER A 185 -9.15 10.57 22.09
C SER A 185 -9.86 11.63 21.25
N CYS A 186 -10.62 11.24 20.23
CA CYS A 186 -11.37 12.17 19.38
C CYS A 186 -12.68 12.65 20.03
N ALA A 187 -13.33 11.82 20.85
CA ALA A 187 -14.54 12.20 21.59
C ALA A 187 -14.32 13.35 22.60
N LYS A 188 -13.07 13.65 22.97
CA LYS A 188 -12.72 14.78 23.85
C LYS A 188 -12.72 16.14 23.16
N TYR A 189 -12.90 16.18 21.83
CA TYR A 189 -12.84 17.40 21.01
C TYR A 189 -14.07 17.60 20.11
N SER A 190 -15.12 16.80 20.33
CA SER A 190 -16.43 16.87 19.66
C SER A 190 -17.50 17.26 20.65
#